data_AF-A0A3E1EGH8-F1
#
_entry.id   AF-A0A3E1EGH8-F1
#
_cell.length_a   1.000
_cell.length_b   1.000
_cell.length_c   1.000
_cell.angle_alpha   90.00
_cell.angle_beta   90.00
_cell.angle_gamma   90.00
#
_symmetry.space_group_name_H-M   'P 1'
#
loop_
_entity.id
_entity.type
_entity.pdbx_description
1 polymer ?
#
loop_
_entity_poly.entity_id
_entity_poly.type
_entity_poly.pdbx_seq_one_letter_code
_entity_poly.pdbx_strand_id
1 'polypeptide(L)'
;MKLPKQLDLLERAGQHVVAGLNLHAKALGLPNSLRSSVESSLRDLAAADPQFDKPSPHFMHTIGPALAKANYLAGTAITRSKEVLRARFGEEWSQAWAEAGFAHSTQTPGTAPERIDLLAKLAAFFKAHPDCEVANSEVTAAQLSKRGAELQEAFHNSNEHSRAWSIGVSSRSLAGERLRAALQAILAELEKALPASDPRWSAFAMNAEPTTAPVTPIPARRGRPRKNPLPTTASPAPLTSPAPANPESAAEFQLWKYACQLAEKAKLQADQARETLARAEAGLQRLRTEAEQAMSLAKNLQTKADLLAPAGSKGGRKEGSRPTSFEMPLPG
;
A
#
# COMPACT_ATOMS: atom_id res chain seq x y z
N MET A 1 -27.73 -14.40 18.74
CA MET A 1 -26.26 -14.41 18.51
C MET A 1 -25.84 -13.22 17.61
N LYS A 2 -24.63 -12.66 17.72
CA LYS A 2 -24.19 -11.50 16.89
C LYS A 2 -23.16 -11.93 15.83
N LEU A 3 -23.41 -11.61 14.56
CA LEU A 3 -22.46 -11.88 13.47
C LEU A 3 -21.29 -10.89 13.47
N PRO A 4 -20.08 -11.31 13.00
CA PRO A 4 -18.94 -10.42 12.88
C PRO A 4 -19.20 -9.21 11.96
N LYS A 5 -18.65 -8.06 12.35
CA LYS A 5 -18.62 -6.86 11.51
C LYS A 5 -17.48 -6.89 10.50
N GLN A 6 -16.35 -7.48 10.89
CA GLN A 6 -15.18 -7.65 10.02
C GLN A 6 -15.46 -8.70 8.96
N LEU A 7 -15.11 -8.40 7.71
CA LEU A 7 -15.45 -9.23 6.57
C LEU A 7 -14.71 -10.56 6.56
N ASP A 8 -13.41 -10.55 6.90
CA ASP A 8 -12.59 -11.76 6.97
C ASP A 8 -13.13 -12.75 8.03
N LEU A 9 -13.61 -12.22 9.16
CA LEU A 9 -14.27 -13.03 10.19
C LEU A 9 -15.65 -13.54 9.73
N LEU A 10 -16.37 -12.75 8.94
CA LEU A 10 -17.67 -13.13 8.38
C LEU A 10 -17.51 -14.23 7.34
N GLU A 11 -16.49 -14.16 6.49
CA GLU A 11 -16.14 -15.19 5.52
C GLU A 11 -15.81 -16.51 6.22
N ARG A 12 -14.92 -16.45 7.22
CA ARG A 12 -14.57 -17.63 8.03
C ARG A 12 -15.79 -18.23 8.72
N ALA A 13 -16.67 -17.40 9.27
CA ALA A 13 -17.93 -17.86 9.83
C ALA A 13 -18.80 -18.55 8.76
N GLY A 14 -18.90 -17.97 7.56
CA GLY A 14 -19.60 -18.59 6.43
C GLY A 14 -19.06 -19.97 6.06
N GLN A 15 -17.73 -20.12 6.00
CA GLN A 15 -17.08 -21.41 5.72
C GLN A 15 -17.40 -22.45 6.81
N HIS A 16 -17.35 -22.08 8.08
CA HIS A 16 -17.73 -22.96 9.18
C HIS A 16 -19.21 -23.36 9.15
N VAL A 17 -20.09 -22.43 8.76
CA VAL A 17 -21.52 -22.72 8.62
C VAL A 17 -21.78 -23.70 7.48
N VAL A 18 -21.11 -23.55 6.35
CA VAL A 18 -21.19 -24.52 5.24
C VAL A 18 -20.73 -25.91 5.70
N ALA A 19 -19.63 -25.98 6.46
CA ALA A 19 -19.15 -27.24 7.03
C ALA A 19 -20.19 -27.87 7.99
N GLY A 20 -20.76 -27.09 8.91
CA GLY A 20 -21.81 -27.55 9.82
C GLY A 20 -23.09 -28.00 9.10
N LEU A 21 -23.52 -27.28 8.06
CA LEU A 21 -24.66 -27.65 7.22
C LEU A 21 -24.40 -28.97 6.48
N ASN A 22 -23.19 -29.20 5.98
CA ASN A 22 -22.82 -30.46 5.33
C ASN A 22 -22.94 -31.66 6.28
N LEU A 23 -22.67 -31.47 7.57
CA LEU A 23 -22.75 -32.53 8.57
C LEU A 23 -24.16 -32.76 9.10
N HIS A 24 -24.93 -31.70 9.31
CA HIS A 24 -26.16 -31.78 10.13
C HIS A 24 -27.45 -31.40 9.41
N ALA A 25 -27.43 -30.79 8.22
CA ALA A 25 -28.64 -30.25 7.58
C ALA A 25 -29.74 -31.30 7.37
N LYS A 26 -29.38 -32.50 6.88
CA LYS A 26 -30.34 -33.59 6.65
C LYS A 26 -30.97 -34.08 7.96
N ALA A 27 -30.18 -34.20 9.03
CA ALA A 27 -30.66 -34.64 10.33
C ALA A 27 -31.56 -33.59 11.01
N LEU A 28 -31.39 -32.31 10.68
CA LEU A 28 -32.15 -31.19 11.21
C LEU A 28 -33.35 -30.79 10.31
N GLY A 29 -33.55 -31.47 9.17
CA GLY A 29 -34.60 -31.12 8.22
C GLY A 29 -34.43 -29.75 7.56
N LEU A 30 -33.21 -29.21 7.52
CA LEU A 30 -32.93 -27.90 6.92
C LEU A 30 -32.94 -27.98 5.39
N PRO A 31 -33.51 -26.98 4.70
CA PRO A 31 -33.55 -26.98 3.25
C PRO A 31 -32.15 -26.74 2.65
N ASN A 32 -31.82 -27.47 1.59
CA ASN A 32 -30.54 -27.35 0.87
C ASN A 32 -30.31 -25.95 0.26
N SER A 33 -31.37 -25.18 0.03
CA SER A 33 -31.30 -23.82 -0.51
C SER A 33 -30.52 -22.86 0.38
N LEU A 34 -30.52 -23.07 1.71
CA LEU A 34 -29.76 -22.25 2.65
C LEU A 34 -28.25 -22.42 2.45
N ARG A 35 -27.78 -23.66 2.29
CA ARG A 35 -26.37 -23.94 2.01
C ARG A 35 -25.95 -23.29 0.70
N SER A 36 -26.73 -23.49 -0.36
CA SER A 36 -26.46 -22.90 -1.68
C SER A 36 -26.40 -21.36 -1.62
N SER A 37 -27.24 -20.73 -0.79
CA SER A 37 -27.23 -19.27 -0.61
C SER A 37 -25.91 -18.77 0.02
N VAL A 38 -25.39 -19.45 1.05
CA VAL A 38 -24.10 -19.09 1.65
C VAL A 38 -22.94 -19.37 0.72
N GLU A 39 -22.91 -20.53 0.07
CA GLU A 39 -21.87 -20.87 -0.90
C GLU A 39 -21.82 -19.87 -2.06
N SER A 40 -22.99 -19.43 -2.56
CA SER A 40 -23.08 -18.38 -3.56
C SER A 40 -22.53 -17.05 -3.03
N SER A 41 -22.87 -16.67 -1.80
CA SER A 41 -22.41 -15.41 -1.20
C SER A 41 -20.91 -15.41 -0.92
N LEU A 42 -20.34 -16.56 -0.51
CA LEU A 42 -18.90 -16.74 -0.37
C LEU A 42 -18.18 -16.65 -1.72
N ARG A 43 -18.78 -17.21 -2.78
CA ARG A 43 -18.24 -17.09 -4.14
C ARG A 43 -18.28 -15.66 -4.66
N ASP A 44 -19.38 -14.94 -4.43
CA ASP A 44 -19.51 -13.51 -4.76
C ASP A 44 -18.44 -12.68 -4.03
N LEU A 45 -18.20 -12.99 -2.76
CA LEU A 45 -17.18 -12.33 -1.94
C LEU A 45 -15.77 -12.60 -2.48
N ALA A 46 -15.44 -13.86 -2.76
CA ALA A 46 -14.15 -14.24 -3.35
C ALA A 46 -13.93 -13.62 -4.75
N ALA A 47 -15.00 -13.43 -5.53
CA ALA A 47 -14.92 -12.75 -6.83
C ALA A 47 -14.67 -11.24 -6.71
N ALA A 48 -15.09 -10.62 -5.60
CA ALA A 48 -14.87 -9.19 -5.33
C ALA A 48 -13.47 -8.88 -4.78
N ASP A 49 -12.81 -9.83 -4.09
CA ASP A 49 -11.48 -9.64 -3.50
C ASP A 49 -10.37 -9.25 -4.49
N PRO A 50 -10.20 -9.85 -5.69
CA PRO A 50 -9.15 -9.44 -6.63
C PRO A 50 -9.33 -8.02 -7.16
N GLN A 51 -10.54 -7.43 -7.05
CA GLN A 51 -10.79 -6.03 -7.37
C GLN A 51 -10.42 -5.10 -6.20
N PHE A 52 -10.48 -5.61 -4.97
CA PHE A 52 -10.17 -4.86 -3.75
C PHE A 52 -8.68 -4.92 -3.33
N ASP A 53 -7.96 -6.02 -3.58
CA ASP A 53 -6.58 -6.21 -3.10
C ASP A 53 -5.49 -5.55 -3.97
N LYS A 54 -5.81 -5.21 -5.21
CA LYS A 54 -4.89 -4.55 -6.16
C LYS A 54 -4.51 -3.07 -5.91
N PRO A 55 -5.20 -2.23 -5.11
CA PRO A 55 -4.96 -0.80 -5.11
C PRO A 55 -3.94 -0.26 -4.14
N SER A 56 -3.57 -0.95 -3.05
CA SER A 56 -2.65 -0.31 -2.09
C SER A 56 -1.17 -0.37 -2.52
N PRO A 57 -0.56 -1.53 -2.83
CA PRO A 57 0.85 -1.54 -3.21
C PRO A 57 1.08 -1.04 -4.64
N HIS A 58 0.23 -1.45 -5.59
CA HIS A 58 0.43 -1.13 -6.99
C HIS A 58 0.29 0.38 -7.26
N PHE A 59 -0.72 1.03 -6.67
CA PHE A 59 -0.84 2.49 -6.77
C PHE A 59 0.34 3.21 -6.13
N MET A 60 0.66 2.87 -4.88
CA MET A 60 1.69 3.57 -4.11
C MET A 60 3.09 3.43 -4.69
N HIS A 61 3.40 2.29 -5.29
CA HIS A 61 4.75 2.02 -5.82
C HIS A 61 4.87 2.21 -7.33
N THR A 62 3.76 2.19 -8.08
CA THR A 62 3.80 2.22 -9.55
C THR A 62 3.06 3.45 -10.10
N ILE A 63 1.75 3.52 -9.91
CA ILE A 63 0.89 4.50 -10.60
C ILE A 63 1.08 5.92 -10.05
N GLY A 64 1.05 6.09 -8.72
CA GLY A 64 1.23 7.39 -8.06
C GLY A 64 2.58 8.01 -8.37
N PRO A 65 3.71 7.30 -8.19
CA PRO A 65 5.04 7.80 -8.57
C PRO A 65 5.16 8.10 -10.07
N ALA A 66 4.57 7.30 -10.95
CA ALA A 66 4.57 7.55 -12.39
C ALA A 66 3.84 8.86 -12.74
N LEU A 67 2.64 9.08 -12.18
CA LEU A 67 1.89 10.32 -12.36
C LEU A 67 2.62 11.54 -11.80
N ALA A 68 3.23 11.42 -10.61
CA ALA A 68 4.01 12.49 -10.01
C ALA A 68 5.23 12.86 -10.88
N LYS A 69 5.96 11.86 -11.36
CA LYS A 69 7.10 12.04 -12.26
C LYS A 69 6.67 12.70 -13.58
N ALA A 70 5.60 12.21 -14.21
CA ALA A 70 5.11 12.76 -15.46
C ALA A 70 4.63 14.21 -15.30
N ASN A 71 3.94 14.53 -14.20
CA ASN A 71 3.53 15.90 -13.89
C ASN A 71 4.72 16.85 -13.68
N TYR A 72 5.75 16.39 -12.98
CA TYR A 72 6.97 17.16 -12.77
C TYR A 72 7.70 17.44 -14.10
N LEU A 73 7.86 16.42 -14.95
CA LEU A 73 8.49 16.56 -16.27
C LEU A 73 7.69 17.48 -17.20
N ALA A 74 6.36 17.33 -17.21
CA ALA A 74 5.46 18.21 -17.94
C ALA A 74 5.57 19.67 -17.48
N GLY A 75 5.55 19.92 -16.16
CA GLY A 75 5.70 21.27 -15.62
C GLY A 75 7.05 21.91 -15.92
N THR A 76 8.12 21.10 -15.86
CA THR A 76 9.48 21.53 -16.22
C THR A 76 9.55 21.89 -17.71
N ALA A 77 8.98 21.06 -18.58
CA ALA A 77 8.95 21.31 -20.02
C ALA A 77 8.18 22.60 -20.35
N ILE A 78 7.01 22.83 -19.74
CA ILE A 78 6.24 24.08 -19.91
C ILE A 78 7.07 25.29 -19.44
N THR A 79 7.77 25.16 -18.31
CA THR A 79 8.59 26.25 -17.76
C THR A 79 9.75 26.59 -18.67
N ARG A 80 10.48 25.59 -19.18
CA ARG A 80 11.58 25.80 -20.15
C ARG A 80 11.07 26.39 -21.46
N SER A 81 9.93 25.92 -21.98
CA SER A 81 9.30 26.50 -23.16
C SER A 81 8.99 27.98 -22.95
N LYS A 82 8.46 28.34 -21.77
CA LYS A 82 8.22 29.73 -21.41
C LYS A 82 9.50 30.56 -21.35
N GLU A 83 10.58 30.03 -20.79
CA GLU A 83 11.88 30.74 -20.76
C GLU A 83 12.42 31.02 -22.17
N VAL A 84 12.32 30.04 -23.08
CA VAL A 84 12.71 30.22 -24.50
C VAL A 84 11.85 31.28 -25.19
N LEU A 85 10.54 31.21 -25.01
CA LEU A 85 9.60 32.14 -25.66
C LEU A 85 9.66 33.56 -25.09
N ARG A 86 10.04 33.73 -23.82
CA ARG A 86 10.21 35.05 -23.18
C ARG A 86 11.22 35.92 -23.91
N ALA A 87 12.30 35.34 -24.43
CA ALA A 87 13.29 36.09 -25.21
C ALA A 87 12.71 36.69 -26.51
N ARG A 88 11.58 36.15 -27.00
CA ARG A 88 10.93 36.58 -28.25
C ARG A 88 9.68 37.41 -28.01
N PHE A 89 8.88 37.03 -27.03
CA PHE A 89 7.56 37.61 -26.78
C PHE A 89 7.55 38.66 -25.67
N GLY A 90 8.65 38.80 -24.93
CA GLY A 90 8.72 39.61 -23.71
C GLY A 90 8.22 38.87 -22.47
N GLU A 91 8.29 39.55 -21.32
CA GLU A 91 7.90 38.96 -20.03
C GLU A 91 6.39 38.97 -19.79
N GLU A 92 5.72 40.00 -20.27
CA GLU A 92 4.28 40.18 -20.09
C GLU A 92 3.47 39.34 -21.09
N TRP A 93 2.24 39.03 -20.72
CA TRP A 93 1.33 38.33 -21.62
C TRP A 93 0.99 39.19 -22.84
N SER A 94 0.90 38.56 -24.01
CA SER A 94 0.63 39.20 -25.29
C SER A 94 -0.09 38.23 -26.25
N GLN A 95 -0.52 38.72 -27.41
CA GLN A 95 -1.17 37.87 -28.41
C GLN A 95 -0.26 36.72 -28.90
N ALA A 96 1.06 36.94 -28.96
CA ALA A 96 2.02 35.90 -29.33
C ALA A 96 2.06 34.75 -28.29
N TRP A 97 1.87 35.05 -27.01
CA TRP A 97 1.69 34.02 -25.99
C TRP A 97 0.41 33.21 -26.20
N ALA A 98 -0.68 33.86 -26.62
CA ALA A 98 -1.93 33.19 -26.95
C ALA A 98 -1.77 32.23 -28.13
N GLU A 99 -1.03 32.63 -29.17
CA GLU A 99 -0.69 31.78 -30.33
C GLU A 99 0.11 30.54 -29.92
N ALA A 100 1.02 30.67 -28.95
CA ALA A 100 1.76 29.53 -28.38
C ALA A 100 0.90 28.63 -27.45
N GLY A 101 -0.34 29.03 -27.14
CA GLY A 101 -1.30 28.26 -26.35
C GLY A 101 -1.54 28.76 -24.93
N PHE A 102 -0.89 29.84 -24.50
CA PHE A 102 -1.09 30.43 -23.17
C PHE A 102 -2.30 31.40 -23.18
N ALA A 103 -3.45 30.93 -22.67
CA ALA A 103 -4.67 31.73 -22.62
C ALA A 103 -4.66 32.70 -21.42
N HIS A 104 -4.73 34.01 -21.71
CA HIS A 104 -4.84 35.12 -20.74
C HIS A 104 -3.70 35.29 -19.71
N SER A 105 -2.81 34.30 -19.56
CA SER A 105 -1.71 34.29 -18.60
C SER A 105 -0.60 33.34 -19.02
N THR A 106 0.65 33.64 -18.65
CA THR A 106 1.84 32.79 -18.86
C THR A 106 2.11 31.84 -17.67
N GLN A 107 1.16 31.73 -16.74
CA GLN A 107 1.28 30.82 -15.60
C GLN A 107 1.25 29.36 -16.05
N THR A 108 2.07 28.54 -15.41
CA THR A 108 2.04 27.08 -15.60
C THR A 108 0.78 26.52 -14.95
N PRO A 109 -0.06 25.76 -15.68
CA PRO A 109 -1.31 25.26 -15.12
C PRO A 109 -1.12 24.37 -13.89
N GLY A 110 -2.12 24.37 -13.01
CA GLY A 110 -2.09 23.64 -11.75
C GLY A 110 -2.48 22.16 -11.90
N THR A 111 -3.21 21.82 -12.96
CA THR A 111 -3.80 20.48 -13.12
C THR A 111 -3.18 19.71 -14.30
N ALA A 112 -3.22 18.37 -14.22
CA ALA A 112 -2.71 17.52 -15.31
C ALA A 112 -3.46 17.72 -16.64
N PRO A 113 -4.82 17.79 -16.69
CA PRO A 113 -5.54 18.03 -17.93
C PRO A 113 -5.14 19.33 -18.63
N GLU A 114 -5.02 20.44 -17.89
CA GLU A 114 -4.60 21.72 -18.45
C GLU A 114 -3.16 21.68 -18.95
N ARG A 115 -2.26 20.96 -18.26
CA ARG A 115 -0.88 20.77 -18.72
C ARG A 115 -0.80 19.94 -19.99
N ILE A 116 -1.61 18.88 -20.12
CA ILE A 116 -1.68 18.06 -21.34
C ILE A 116 -2.12 18.92 -22.52
N ASP A 117 -3.19 19.69 -22.36
CA ASP A 117 -3.70 20.60 -23.39
C ASP A 117 -2.65 21.65 -23.79
N LEU A 118 -2.02 22.31 -22.81
CA LEU A 118 -0.97 23.29 -23.07
C LEU A 118 0.25 22.67 -23.76
N LEU A 119 0.69 21.47 -23.36
CA LEU A 119 1.80 20.77 -24.02
C LEU A 119 1.47 20.44 -25.48
N ALA A 120 0.23 20.04 -25.78
CA ALA A 120 -0.21 19.79 -27.15
C ALA A 120 -0.17 21.07 -27.99
N LYS A 121 -0.66 22.20 -27.44
CA LYS A 121 -0.61 23.52 -28.10
C LYS A 121 0.82 24.00 -28.32
N LEU A 122 1.68 23.89 -27.32
CA LEU A 122 3.09 24.25 -27.44
C LEU A 122 3.79 23.39 -28.48
N ALA A 123 3.53 22.07 -28.51
CA ALA A 123 4.10 21.20 -29.53
C ALA A 123 3.65 21.59 -30.95
N ALA A 124 2.37 21.95 -31.12
CA ALA A 124 1.87 22.46 -32.39
C ALA A 124 2.54 23.79 -32.79
N PHE A 125 2.73 24.69 -31.83
CA PHE A 125 3.41 25.97 -32.04
C PHE A 125 4.87 25.75 -32.48
N PHE A 126 5.68 24.98 -31.74
CA PHE A 126 7.08 24.75 -32.10
C PHE A 126 7.23 24.00 -33.43
N LYS A 127 6.25 23.15 -33.79
CA LYS A 127 6.20 22.51 -35.11
C LYS A 127 5.97 23.51 -36.24
N ALA A 128 5.13 24.52 -36.00
CA ALA A 128 4.87 25.61 -36.95
C ALA A 128 6.00 26.65 -37.00
N HIS A 129 6.77 26.77 -35.91
CA HIS A 129 7.88 27.72 -35.74
C HIS A 129 9.19 27.01 -35.36
N PRO A 130 9.82 26.24 -36.26
CA PRO A 130 11.02 25.48 -35.94
C PRO A 130 12.22 26.35 -35.52
N ASP A 131 12.25 27.61 -35.95
CA ASP A 131 13.27 28.58 -35.58
C ASP A 131 13.22 28.95 -34.09
N CYS A 132 12.09 28.70 -33.42
CA CYS A 132 11.91 28.91 -31.98
C CYS A 132 12.37 27.71 -31.14
N GLU A 133 12.66 26.55 -31.73
CA GLU A 133 13.10 25.37 -30.99
C GLU A 133 14.52 25.54 -30.41
N VAL A 134 14.73 24.98 -29.22
CA VAL A 134 16.04 24.96 -28.54
C VAL A 134 16.33 23.53 -28.08
N ALA A 135 16.98 22.77 -28.94
CA ALA A 135 17.28 21.34 -28.72
C ALA A 135 18.07 21.09 -27.43
N ASN A 136 19.05 21.93 -27.11
CA ASN A 136 19.88 21.80 -25.90
C ASN A 136 19.09 21.90 -24.59
N SER A 137 17.92 22.56 -24.61
CA SER A 137 17.02 22.70 -23.46
C SER A 137 15.85 21.70 -23.50
N GLU A 138 15.86 20.77 -24.48
CA GLU A 138 14.76 19.84 -24.78
C GLU A 138 13.44 20.55 -25.14
N VAL A 139 13.49 21.81 -25.59
CA VAL A 139 12.32 22.59 -26.02
C VAL A 139 12.15 22.41 -27.53
N THR A 140 11.52 21.30 -27.91
CA THR A 140 11.20 20.95 -29.30
C THR A 140 9.78 20.40 -29.36
N ALA A 141 9.13 20.48 -30.53
CA ALA A 141 7.80 19.92 -30.73
C ALA A 141 7.74 18.42 -30.34
N ALA A 142 8.73 17.64 -30.77
CA ALA A 142 8.81 16.21 -30.49
C ALA A 142 8.90 15.89 -29.00
N GLN A 143 9.74 16.62 -28.25
CA GLN A 143 9.88 16.41 -26.80
C GLN A 143 8.61 16.82 -26.05
N LEU A 144 7.98 17.93 -26.43
CA LEU A 144 6.73 18.38 -25.80
C LEU A 144 5.58 17.40 -26.05
N SER A 145 5.44 16.90 -27.28
CA SER A 145 4.48 15.83 -27.59
C SER A 145 4.73 14.58 -26.76
N LYS A 146 6.00 14.17 -26.62
CA LYS A 146 6.38 13.02 -25.77
C LYS A 146 5.98 13.23 -24.31
N ARG A 147 6.28 14.40 -23.72
CA ARG A 147 5.90 14.70 -22.33
C ARG A 147 4.38 14.78 -22.15
N GLY A 148 3.66 15.30 -23.14
CA GLY A 148 2.19 15.33 -23.15
C GLY A 148 1.61 13.91 -23.12
N ALA A 149 2.11 13.01 -23.97
CA ALA A 149 1.71 11.61 -24.01
C ALA A 149 2.02 10.87 -22.71
N GLU A 150 3.25 11.02 -22.17
CA GLU A 150 3.66 10.42 -20.88
C GLU A 150 2.73 10.86 -19.73
N LEU A 151 2.35 12.15 -19.68
CA LEU A 151 1.43 12.66 -18.66
C LEU A 151 0.00 12.16 -18.87
N GLN A 152 -0.47 12.13 -20.12
CA GLN A 152 -1.81 11.64 -20.45
C GLN A 152 -1.99 10.17 -20.06
N GLU A 153 -1.01 9.33 -20.40
CA GLU A 153 -1.02 7.91 -20.04
C GLU A 153 -1.03 7.72 -18.52
N ALA A 154 -0.12 8.39 -17.80
CA ALA A 154 -0.05 8.28 -16.35
C ALA A 154 -1.34 8.78 -15.66
N PHE A 155 -1.95 9.85 -16.18
CA PHE A 155 -3.21 10.37 -15.67
C PHE A 155 -4.38 9.42 -15.93
N HIS A 156 -4.45 8.85 -17.13
CA HIS A 156 -5.45 7.85 -17.49
C HIS A 156 -5.35 6.61 -16.59
N ASN A 157 -4.15 6.04 -16.44
CA ASN A 157 -3.89 4.89 -15.58
C ASN A 157 -4.29 5.16 -14.12
N SER A 158 -4.03 6.38 -13.62
CA SER A 158 -4.47 6.80 -12.29
C SER A 158 -6.00 6.82 -12.15
N ASN A 159 -6.71 7.32 -13.15
CA ASN A 159 -8.17 7.39 -13.12
C ASN A 159 -8.82 6.01 -13.25
N GLU A 160 -8.33 5.16 -14.16
CA GLU A 160 -8.79 3.79 -14.29
C GLU A 160 -8.60 3.01 -12.99
N HIS A 161 -7.46 3.19 -12.34
CA HIS A 161 -7.17 2.59 -11.06
C HIS A 161 -8.12 3.03 -9.96
N SER A 162 -8.36 4.34 -9.82
CA SER A 162 -9.32 4.89 -8.85
C SER A 162 -10.73 4.33 -9.08
N ARG A 163 -11.17 4.21 -10.34
CA ARG A 163 -12.46 3.61 -10.68
C ARG A 163 -12.54 2.14 -10.32
N ALA A 164 -11.52 1.35 -10.70
CA ALA A 164 -11.46 -0.07 -10.38
C ALA A 164 -11.48 -0.31 -8.87
N TRP A 165 -10.78 0.52 -8.10
CA TRP A 165 -10.81 0.45 -6.64
C TRP A 165 -12.20 0.74 -6.07
N SER A 166 -12.84 1.84 -6.49
CA SER A 166 -14.19 2.19 -6.03
C SER A 166 -15.21 1.10 -6.34
N ILE A 167 -15.14 0.48 -7.53
CA ILE A 167 -15.96 -0.67 -7.91
C ILE A 167 -15.66 -1.89 -7.03
N GLY A 168 -14.39 -2.17 -6.73
CA GLY A 168 -13.99 -3.26 -5.84
C GLY A 168 -14.51 -3.07 -4.41
N VAL A 169 -14.43 -1.85 -3.87
CA VAL A 169 -14.95 -1.51 -2.54
C VAL A 169 -16.47 -1.71 -2.45
N SER A 170 -17.22 -1.21 -3.43
CA SER A 170 -18.68 -1.35 -3.44
C SER A 170 -19.11 -2.81 -3.63
N SER A 171 -18.47 -3.54 -4.54
CA SER A 171 -18.73 -4.96 -4.79
C SER A 171 -18.45 -5.82 -3.56
N ARG A 172 -17.31 -5.59 -2.89
CA ARG A 172 -16.93 -6.29 -1.65
C ARG A 172 -17.90 -5.99 -0.50
N SER A 173 -18.33 -4.74 -0.37
CA SER A 173 -19.32 -4.34 0.64
C SER A 173 -20.67 -5.03 0.42
N LEU A 174 -21.17 -5.01 -0.81
CA LEU A 174 -22.42 -5.67 -1.20
C LEU A 174 -22.36 -7.19 -1.00
N ALA A 175 -21.26 -7.83 -1.38
CA ALA A 175 -21.05 -9.27 -1.15
C ALA A 175 -21.04 -9.62 0.35
N GLY A 176 -20.41 -8.78 1.17
CA GLY A 176 -20.44 -8.93 2.63
C GLY A 176 -21.83 -8.76 3.25
N GLU A 177 -22.63 -7.84 2.73
CA GLU A 177 -24.03 -7.68 3.15
C GLU A 177 -24.89 -8.90 2.78
N ARG A 178 -24.73 -9.43 1.56
CA ARG A 178 -25.40 -10.67 1.12
C ARG A 178 -25.02 -11.86 1.98
N LEU A 179 -23.73 -12.04 2.26
CA LEU A 179 -23.25 -13.10 3.14
C LEU A 179 -23.83 -12.96 4.55
N ARG A 180 -23.88 -11.75 5.09
CA ARG A 180 -24.47 -11.49 6.41
C ARG A 180 -25.96 -11.83 6.43
N ALA A 181 -26.72 -11.43 5.42
CA ALA A 181 -28.14 -11.77 5.29
C ALA A 181 -28.36 -13.29 5.21
N ALA A 182 -27.54 -14.00 4.41
CA ALA A 182 -27.60 -15.45 4.29
C ALA A 182 -27.31 -16.15 5.63
N LEU A 183 -26.31 -15.68 6.38
CA LEU A 183 -25.98 -16.23 7.70
C LEU A 183 -27.06 -15.92 8.75
N GLN A 184 -27.71 -14.75 8.69
CA GLN A 184 -28.85 -14.44 9.55
C GLN A 184 -30.04 -15.36 9.27
N ALA A 185 -30.31 -15.64 7.99
CA ALA A 185 -31.38 -16.57 7.61
C ALA A 185 -31.11 -17.99 8.15
N ILE A 186 -29.87 -18.49 8.05
CA ILE A 186 -29.49 -19.78 8.63
C ILE A 186 -29.61 -19.78 10.15
N LEU A 187 -29.15 -18.73 10.81
CA LEU A 187 -29.25 -18.64 12.27
C LEU A 187 -30.73 -18.72 12.71
N ALA A 188 -31.63 -18.02 12.03
CA ALA A 188 -33.06 -18.06 12.33
C ALA A 188 -33.68 -19.46 12.13
N GLU A 189 -33.22 -20.23 11.14
CA GLU A 189 -33.67 -21.61 10.94
C GLU A 189 -33.05 -22.59 11.95
N LEU A 190 -31.77 -22.40 12.31
CA LEU A 190 -31.11 -23.19 13.34
C LEU A 190 -31.74 -22.97 14.73
N GLU A 191 -32.09 -21.73 15.09
CA GLU A 191 -32.77 -21.40 16.35
C GLU A 191 -34.16 -22.08 16.46
N LYS A 192 -34.83 -22.38 15.34
CA LYS A 192 -36.08 -23.16 15.34
C LYS A 192 -35.83 -24.66 15.47
N ALA A 193 -34.75 -25.17 14.88
CA ALA A 193 -34.47 -26.60 14.79
C ALA A 193 -33.68 -27.16 15.99
N LEU A 194 -32.90 -26.32 16.68
CA LEU A 194 -31.98 -26.73 17.75
C LEU A 194 -32.28 -25.94 19.04
N PRO A 195 -32.39 -26.61 20.21
CA PRO A 195 -32.41 -25.91 21.48
C PRO A 195 -31.07 -25.20 21.75
N ALA A 196 -31.09 -24.15 22.55
CA ALA A 196 -29.90 -23.33 22.84
C ALA A 196 -28.73 -24.10 23.48
N SER A 197 -29.01 -25.20 24.18
CA SER A 197 -28.03 -26.07 24.84
C SER A 197 -27.53 -27.23 23.98
N ASP A 198 -27.91 -27.31 22.71
CA ASP A 198 -27.53 -28.44 21.85
C ASP A 198 -26.02 -28.42 21.53
N PRO A 199 -25.27 -29.51 21.77
CA PRO A 199 -23.84 -29.57 21.48
C PRO A 199 -23.51 -29.38 19.99
N ARG A 200 -24.46 -29.60 19.07
CA ARG A 200 -24.29 -29.42 17.62
C ARG A 200 -24.06 -27.97 17.22
N TRP A 201 -24.39 -26.99 18.07
CA TRP A 201 -24.05 -25.58 17.82
C TRP A 201 -22.54 -25.35 17.63
N SER A 202 -21.69 -26.20 18.22
CA SER A 202 -20.24 -26.14 18.05
C SER A 202 -19.79 -26.42 16.61
N ALA A 203 -20.51 -27.25 15.86
CA ALA A 203 -20.18 -27.61 14.49
C ALA A 203 -20.32 -26.44 13.49
N PHE A 204 -21.12 -25.43 13.85
CA PHE A 204 -21.31 -24.22 13.04
C PHE A 204 -20.28 -23.12 13.39
N ALA A 205 -19.38 -23.38 14.35
CA ALA A 205 -18.42 -22.41 14.93
C ALA A 205 -19.08 -21.08 15.36
N MET A 206 -20.38 -21.17 15.69
CA MET A 206 -21.23 -20.04 16.02
C MET A 206 -21.23 -19.74 17.52
N ASN A 207 -20.90 -20.74 18.36
CA ASN A 207 -20.73 -20.57 19.80
C ASN A 207 -19.24 -20.41 20.14
N ALA A 208 -18.73 -19.20 20.00
CA ALA A 208 -17.66 -18.75 20.88
C ALA A 208 -18.18 -17.50 21.59
N GLU A 209 -18.69 -17.68 22.81
CA GLU A 209 -18.49 -16.60 23.77
C GLU A 209 -17.00 -16.23 23.74
N PRO A 210 -16.63 -14.94 23.85
CA PRO A 210 -15.23 -14.59 24.00
C PRO A 210 -14.74 -15.28 25.27
N THR A 211 -14.11 -16.44 25.12
CA THR A 211 -13.41 -17.10 26.21
C THR A 211 -12.42 -16.06 26.70
N THR A 212 -12.57 -15.69 27.96
CA THR A 212 -11.74 -14.80 28.76
C THR A 212 -10.34 -15.37 28.98
N ALA A 213 -9.75 -16.00 27.96
CA ALA A 213 -8.32 -16.23 27.93
C ALA A 213 -7.65 -14.87 27.70
N PRO A 214 -6.61 -14.50 28.49
CA PRO A 214 -5.82 -13.31 28.21
C PRO A 214 -5.18 -13.47 26.84
N VAL A 215 -5.78 -12.83 25.84
CA VAL A 215 -5.19 -12.68 24.51
C VAL A 215 -3.93 -11.86 24.70
N THR A 216 -2.77 -12.49 24.54
CA THR A 216 -1.51 -11.77 24.34
C THR A 216 -1.76 -10.77 23.21
N PRO A 217 -1.53 -9.46 23.42
CA PRO A 217 -1.95 -8.46 22.46
C PRO A 217 -1.22 -8.68 21.13
N ILE A 218 -1.95 -9.18 20.14
CA ILE A 218 -1.58 -9.06 18.73
C ILE A 218 -1.49 -7.55 18.47
N PRO A 219 -0.37 -7.02 17.97
CA PRO A 219 -0.22 -5.58 17.77
C PRO A 219 -1.33 -5.10 16.83
N ALA A 220 -2.21 -4.26 17.38
CA ALA A 220 -3.32 -3.68 16.66
C ALA A 220 -2.82 -3.01 15.36
N ARG A 221 -3.25 -3.53 14.21
CA ARG A 221 -3.17 -2.79 12.96
C ARG A 221 -4.06 -1.56 13.14
N ARG A 222 -3.45 -0.41 13.44
CA ARG A 222 -4.11 0.82 13.90
C ARG A 222 -5.25 1.23 12.97
N GLY A 223 -6.48 0.88 13.34
CA GLY A 223 -7.68 1.55 12.86
C GLY A 223 -7.65 2.99 13.36
N ARG A 224 -7.70 3.97 12.45
CA ARG A 224 -7.79 5.37 12.84
C ARG A 224 -9.18 5.68 13.40
N PRO A 225 -9.28 6.55 14.42
CA PRO A 225 -10.56 6.99 14.95
C PRO A 225 -11.30 7.85 13.92
N ARG A 226 -12.54 7.47 13.58
CA ARG A 226 -13.49 8.36 12.88
C ARG A 226 -13.94 9.45 13.86
N LYS A 227 -13.49 10.69 13.65
CA LYS A 227 -14.11 11.89 14.25
C LYS A 227 -15.04 12.53 13.21
N ASN A 228 -16.34 12.33 13.37
CA ASN A 228 -17.39 13.35 13.34
C ASN A 228 -18.79 12.73 13.07
N PRO A 229 -19.84 13.16 13.80
CA PRO A 229 -21.22 12.73 13.58
C PRO A 229 -21.91 13.54 12.46
N LEU A 230 -22.80 12.90 11.70
CA LEU A 230 -23.74 13.55 10.79
C LEU A 230 -24.82 14.31 11.57
N PRO A 231 -25.31 15.47 11.09
CA PRO A 231 -26.51 16.11 11.63
C PRO A 231 -27.80 15.63 10.94
N THR A 232 -28.85 15.56 11.76
CA THR A 232 -30.23 15.15 11.46
C THR A 232 -31.05 16.30 10.83
N THR A 233 -32.10 15.89 10.11
CA THR A 233 -33.06 16.57 9.21
C THR A 233 -33.87 17.78 9.72
N ALA A 234 -34.17 18.74 8.81
CA ALA A 234 -35.41 19.56 8.80
C ALA A 234 -35.76 20.07 7.36
N SER A 235 -37.06 20.27 7.12
CA SER A 235 -37.85 20.40 5.85
C SER A 235 -37.85 21.79 5.13
N PRO A 236 -38.55 22.00 3.97
CA PRO A 236 -38.04 22.76 2.81
C PRO A 236 -38.73 24.10 2.45
N ALA A 237 -38.04 24.95 1.65
CA ALA A 237 -38.49 25.81 0.50
C ALA A 237 -37.54 27.03 0.28
N PRO A 238 -37.55 27.74 -0.87
CA PRO A 238 -37.69 27.34 -2.27
C PRO A 238 -36.38 27.56 -3.10
N LEU A 239 -36.29 26.87 -4.22
CA LEU A 239 -35.16 26.89 -5.16
C LEU A 239 -35.06 28.22 -5.92
N THR A 240 -33.94 28.91 -5.75
CA THR A 240 -33.29 29.70 -6.80
C THR A 240 -31.94 29.06 -7.10
N SER A 241 -31.83 28.48 -8.30
CA SER A 241 -30.57 28.06 -8.91
C SER A 241 -30.04 29.24 -9.76
N PRO A 242 -28.74 29.32 -10.16
CA PRO A 242 -27.85 28.17 -10.39
C PRO A 242 -26.38 28.32 -9.98
N ALA A 243 -25.75 27.23 -9.51
CA ALA A 243 -24.33 26.95 -9.70
C ALA A 243 -24.07 25.44 -9.51
N PRO A 244 -23.53 24.70 -10.52
CA PRO A 244 -23.16 23.31 -10.33
C PRO A 244 -21.76 23.23 -9.72
N ALA A 245 -21.64 23.36 -8.40
CA ALA A 245 -20.45 22.93 -7.68
C ALA A 245 -20.63 21.45 -7.33
N ASN A 246 -20.01 20.56 -8.10
CA ASN A 246 -20.09 19.11 -7.86
C ASN A 246 -19.35 18.76 -6.54
N PRO A 247 -20.06 18.44 -5.44
CA PRO A 247 -19.44 18.22 -4.13
C PRO A 247 -18.56 16.96 -4.08
N GLU A 248 -18.72 16.03 -5.03
CA GLU A 248 -17.86 14.85 -5.16
C GLU A 248 -16.41 15.23 -5.50
N SER A 249 -16.19 16.26 -6.31
CA SER A 249 -14.84 16.73 -6.68
C SER A 249 -14.06 17.28 -5.49
N ALA A 250 -14.75 17.89 -4.52
CA ALA A 250 -14.11 18.41 -3.31
C ALA A 250 -13.68 17.28 -2.38
N ALA A 251 -14.50 16.23 -2.23
CA ALA A 251 -14.15 15.07 -1.42
C ALA A 251 -12.98 14.28 -2.05
N GLU A 252 -12.99 14.09 -3.36
CA GLU A 252 -11.90 13.46 -4.11
C GLU A 252 -10.59 14.27 -4.01
N PHE A 253 -10.66 15.60 -4.09
CA PHE A 253 -9.50 16.47 -3.92
C PHE A 253 -8.92 16.42 -2.51
N GLN A 254 -9.77 16.31 -1.48
CA GLN A 254 -9.31 16.14 -0.10
C GLN A 254 -8.67 14.76 0.12
N LEU A 255 -9.22 13.70 -0.48
CA LEU A 255 -8.61 12.37 -0.46
C LEU A 255 -7.25 12.36 -1.16
N TRP A 256 -7.13 13.03 -2.30
CA TRP A 256 -5.86 13.19 -3.00
C TRP A 256 -4.83 13.95 -2.16
N LYS A 257 -5.20 15.09 -1.56
CA LYS A 257 -4.31 15.84 -0.64
C LYS A 257 -3.84 14.98 0.52
N TYR A 258 -4.75 14.23 1.11
CA TYR A 258 -4.44 13.34 2.22
C TYR A 258 -3.51 12.19 1.80
N ALA A 259 -3.72 11.62 0.61
CA ALA A 259 -2.83 10.60 0.04
C ALA A 259 -1.42 11.16 -0.22
N CYS A 260 -1.31 12.38 -0.75
CA CYS A 260 -0.02 13.07 -0.92
C CYS A 260 0.70 13.27 0.43
N GLN A 261 0.00 13.74 1.46
CA GLN A 261 0.58 13.87 2.81
C GLN A 261 1.01 12.54 3.41
N LEU A 262 0.27 11.46 3.14
CA LEU A 262 0.64 10.12 3.60
C LEU A 262 1.91 9.62 2.90
N ALA A 263 2.03 9.89 1.60
CA ALA A 263 3.21 9.54 0.80
C ALA A 263 4.46 10.31 1.27
N GLU A 264 4.35 11.60 1.57
CA GLU A 264 5.45 12.39 2.15
C GLU A 264 5.89 11.85 3.51
N LYS A 265 4.94 11.50 4.39
CA LYS A 265 5.26 10.89 5.68
C LYS A 265 5.94 9.54 5.53
N ALA A 266 5.50 8.71 4.58
CA ALA A 266 6.12 7.42 4.30
C ALA A 266 7.56 7.60 3.78
N LYS A 267 7.80 8.60 2.92
CA LYS A 267 9.15 8.93 2.43
C LYS A 267 10.07 9.35 3.59
N LEU A 268 9.60 10.24 4.47
CA LEU A 268 10.36 10.68 5.63
C LEU A 268 10.72 9.50 6.56
N GLN A 269 9.79 8.57 6.77
CA GLN A 269 10.05 7.36 7.56
C GLN A 269 11.08 6.43 6.90
N ALA A 270 11.04 6.30 5.57
CA ALA A 270 12.02 5.51 4.82
C ALA A 270 13.43 6.13 4.90
N ASP A 271 13.53 7.46 4.79
CA ASP A 271 14.81 8.18 4.92
C ASP A 271 15.37 8.07 6.35
N GLN A 272 14.52 8.16 7.37
CA GLN A 272 14.90 7.91 8.76
C GLN A 272 15.41 6.47 8.96
N ALA A 273 14.74 5.47 8.38
CA ALA A 273 15.17 4.08 8.47
C ALA A 273 16.52 3.82 7.75
N ARG A 274 16.79 4.52 6.65
CA ARG A 274 18.10 4.46 5.97
C ARG A 274 19.20 5.08 6.81
N GLU A 275 18.91 6.19 7.48
CA GLU A 275 19.87 6.84 8.38
C GLU A 275 20.18 5.97 9.60
N THR A 276 19.17 5.31 10.19
CA THR A 276 19.41 4.39 11.32
C THR A 276 20.21 3.16 10.89
N LEU A 277 19.96 2.61 9.70
CA LEU A 277 20.75 1.52 9.13
C LEU A 277 22.22 1.95 8.92
N ALA A 278 22.46 3.11 8.31
CA ALA A 278 23.80 3.63 8.08
C ALA A 278 24.58 3.85 9.40
N ARG A 279 23.91 4.34 10.45
CA ARG A 279 24.50 4.46 11.80
C ARG A 279 24.83 3.10 12.41
N ALA A 280 23.97 2.11 12.25
CA ALA A 280 24.22 0.74 12.73
C ALA A 280 25.41 0.10 12.01
N GLU A 281 25.50 0.25 10.68
CA GLU A 281 26.63 -0.22 9.89
C GLU A 281 27.94 0.44 10.31
N ALA A 282 27.94 1.76 10.53
CA ALA A 282 29.11 2.47 11.05
C ALA A 282 29.52 1.96 12.45
N GLY A 283 28.56 1.61 13.30
CA GLY A 283 28.82 1.00 14.61
C GLY A 283 29.47 -0.38 14.51
N LEU A 284 28.97 -1.24 13.60
CA LEU A 284 29.56 -2.56 13.34
C LEU A 284 30.99 -2.46 12.80
N GLN A 285 31.28 -1.48 11.93
CA GLN A 285 32.64 -1.26 11.44
C GLN A 285 33.60 -0.87 12.57
N ARG A 286 33.17 -0.02 13.52
CA ARG A 286 33.99 0.33 14.70
C ARG A 286 34.31 -0.89 15.56
N LEU A 287 33.29 -1.70 15.91
CA LEU A 287 33.49 -2.92 16.69
C LEU A 287 34.44 -3.91 15.99
N ARG A 288 34.35 -4.01 14.66
CA ARG A 288 35.28 -4.83 13.88
C ARG A 288 36.71 -4.34 14.00
N THR A 289 36.95 -3.03 13.86
CA THR A 289 38.29 -2.45 14.01
C THR A 289 38.84 -2.60 15.42
N GLU A 290 38.01 -2.48 16.46
CA GLU A 290 38.40 -2.70 17.85
C GLU A 290 38.78 -4.16 18.11
N ALA A 291 38.01 -5.11 17.55
CA ALA A 291 38.32 -6.54 17.64
C ALA A 291 39.66 -6.88 16.95
N GLU A 292 39.92 -6.30 15.77
CA GLU A 292 41.20 -6.46 15.06
C GLU A 292 42.38 -5.91 15.86
N GLN A 293 42.22 -4.74 16.51
CA GLN A 293 43.22 -4.18 17.42
C GLN A 293 43.46 -5.06 18.65
N ALA A 294 42.40 -5.57 19.27
CA ALA A 294 42.50 -6.46 20.43
C ALA A 294 43.22 -7.78 20.07
N MET A 295 42.93 -8.37 18.91
CA MET A 295 43.64 -9.56 18.41
C MET A 295 45.13 -9.28 18.16
N SER A 296 45.47 -8.10 17.61
CA SER A 296 46.86 -7.69 17.43
C SER A 296 47.61 -7.54 18.76
N LEU A 297 46.98 -6.91 19.75
CA LEU A 297 47.54 -6.79 21.10
C LEU A 297 47.75 -8.15 21.77
N ALA A 298 46.78 -9.05 21.67
CA ALA A 298 46.89 -10.40 22.20
C ALA A 298 48.06 -11.17 21.56
N LYS A 299 48.25 -11.04 20.24
CA LYS A 299 49.37 -11.65 19.52
C LYS A 299 50.73 -11.09 19.98
N ASN A 300 50.81 -9.78 20.20
CA ASN A 300 52.01 -9.12 20.71
C ASN A 300 52.33 -9.57 22.15
N LEU A 301 51.32 -9.70 23.01
CA LEU A 301 51.49 -10.22 24.37
C LEU A 301 51.95 -11.68 24.37
N GLN A 302 51.39 -12.53 23.51
CA GLN A 302 51.82 -13.92 23.36
C GLN A 302 53.31 -13.98 22.95
N THR A 303 53.69 -13.20 21.93
CA THR A 303 55.08 -13.14 21.47
C THR A 303 56.02 -12.70 22.59
N LYS A 304 55.60 -11.74 23.42
CA LYS A 304 56.38 -11.28 24.57
C LYS A 304 56.47 -12.34 25.68
N ALA A 305 55.39 -13.09 25.92
CA ALA A 305 55.39 -14.19 26.87
C ALA A 305 56.34 -15.32 26.43
N ASP A 306 56.34 -15.66 25.15
CA ASP A 306 57.25 -16.67 24.58
C ASP A 306 58.73 -16.26 24.69
N LEU A 307 59.02 -14.95 24.58
CA LEU A 307 60.38 -14.41 24.79
C LEU A 307 60.82 -14.39 26.26
N LEU A 308 59.87 -14.30 27.20
CA LEU A 308 60.13 -14.28 28.64
C LEU A 308 60.09 -15.66 29.29
N ALA A 309 59.56 -16.67 28.58
CA ALA A 309 59.58 -18.05 29.06
C ALA A 309 61.04 -18.47 29.31
N PRO A 310 61.40 -18.89 30.54
CA PRO A 310 62.77 -19.27 30.85
C PRO A 310 63.20 -20.39 29.89
N ALA A 311 64.42 -20.29 29.36
CA ALA A 311 65.07 -21.35 28.58
C ALA A 311 65.35 -22.57 29.48
N GLY A 312 64.29 -23.21 29.95
CA GLY A 312 64.31 -24.14 31.06
C GLY A 312 63.77 -25.48 30.61
N SER A 313 64.70 -26.42 30.47
CA SER A 313 64.47 -27.86 30.49
C SER A 313 63.83 -28.47 29.24
N LYS A 314 64.64 -28.58 28.16
CA LYS A 314 64.60 -29.78 27.29
C LYS A 314 65.09 -31.00 28.08
N GLY A 315 64.42 -31.34 29.17
CA GLY A 315 64.55 -32.61 29.86
C GLY A 315 63.66 -33.62 29.16
N GLY A 316 64.22 -34.38 28.23
CA GLY A 316 63.48 -35.40 27.50
C GLY A 316 62.88 -36.43 28.45
N ARG A 317 61.55 -36.56 28.43
CA ARG A 317 60.88 -37.75 28.94
C ARG A 317 60.23 -38.46 27.75
N LYS A 318 60.97 -39.42 27.20
CA LYS A 318 60.41 -40.51 26.40
C LYS A 318 59.55 -41.36 27.32
N GLU A 319 58.27 -41.07 27.41
CA GLU A 319 57.24 -42.04 27.77
C GLU A 319 56.33 -42.08 26.55
N GLY A 320 56.25 -43.17 25.81
CA GLY A 320 56.00 -44.50 26.33
C GLY A 320 54.67 -44.90 25.72
N SER A 321 54.78 -45.59 24.58
CA SER A 321 53.72 -46.24 23.83
C SER A 321 52.60 -46.78 24.72
N ARG A 322 51.35 -46.43 24.43
CA ARG A 322 50.21 -47.32 24.60
C ARG A 322 49.03 -46.91 23.72
N PRO A 323 48.63 -47.75 22.74
CA PRO A 323 47.33 -47.65 22.11
C PRO A 323 46.34 -48.43 22.98
N THR A 324 45.30 -47.75 23.46
CA THR A 324 44.09 -48.45 23.94
C THR A 324 42.89 -47.73 23.40
N SER A 325 42.33 -48.34 22.36
CA SER A 325 40.94 -48.23 21.96
C SER A 325 40.04 -48.20 23.19
N PHE A 326 39.19 -47.20 23.26
CA PHE A 326 38.09 -47.18 24.22
C PHE A 326 36.84 -46.79 23.46
N GLU A 327 36.19 -47.81 22.88
CA GLU A 327 34.75 -47.77 22.63
C GLU A 327 34.05 -47.59 23.97
N MET A 328 33.15 -46.61 24.06
CA MET A 328 32.07 -46.66 25.04
C MET A 328 30.73 -46.32 24.36
N PRO A 329 29.66 -47.01 24.75
CA PRO A 329 28.39 -47.03 24.03
C PRO A 329 27.48 -45.87 24.42
N LEU A 330 26.56 -45.54 23.51
CA LEU A 330 25.36 -44.74 23.76
C LEU A 330 24.48 -45.39 24.84
N PRO A 331 23.84 -44.61 25.71
CA PRO A 331 22.54 -44.96 26.27
C PRO A 331 21.42 -44.11 25.63
N GLY A 332 20.23 -44.72 25.58
CA GLY A 332 19.02 -44.22 24.93
C GLY A 332 18.28 -43.11 25.65
#